data_AF-A0C3S9-F1
#
_entry.id   AF-A0C3S9-F1
#
_cell.length_a   1.000
_cell.length_b   1.000
_cell.length_c   1.000
_cell.angle_alpha   90.00
_cell.angle_beta   90.00
_cell.angle_gamma   90.00
#
_symmetry.space_group_name_H-M   'P 1'
#
loop_
_entity.id
_entity.type
_entity.pdbx_description
1 polymer ?
#
loop_
_entity_poly.entity_id
_entity_poly.type
_entity_poly.pdbx_seq_one_letter_code
_entity_poly.pdbx_strand_id
1 'polypeptide(L)'
;MQLINVTFYKQCFQTLQGLFELQLITKEEKLYLKGQILKLEITADDSIQLEDLSKFLLSCLKQKHFHNIKASTKSQLDMIDEETDEEQL
;
A
#
# COMPACT_ATOMS: atom_id res chain seq x y z
N MET A 1 10.30 23.24 -12.76
CA MET A 1 10.33 21.93 -13.45
C MET A 1 11.02 20.95 -12.51
N GLN A 2 10.27 20.07 -11.84
CA GLN A 2 10.87 19.05 -10.96
C GLN A 2 11.67 18.08 -11.83
N LEU A 3 12.97 17.94 -11.57
CA LEU A 3 13.77 16.92 -12.21
C LEU A 3 13.27 15.56 -11.71
N ILE A 4 12.72 14.76 -12.63
CA ILE A 4 12.36 13.37 -12.33
C ILE A 4 13.66 12.63 -12.00
N ASN A 5 13.77 12.15 -10.77
CA ASN A 5 14.90 11.31 -10.36
C ASN A 5 14.72 9.91 -10.97
N VAL A 6 15.13 9.76 -12.24
CA VAL A 6 14.97 8.50 -13.01
C VAL A 6 15.66 7.33 -12.31
N THR A 7 16.80 7.57 -11.67
CA THR A 7 17.53 6.56 -10.91
C THR A 7 16.71 6.06 -9.72
N PHE A 8 16.07 6.96 -8.97
CA PHE A 8 15.18 6.62 -7.88
C PHE A 8 14.04 5.69 -8.33
N TYR A 9 13.29 6.09 -9.36
CA TYR A 9 12.14 5.30 -9.83
C TYR A 9 12.57 3.94 -10.37
N LYS A 10 13.72 3.89 -11.06
CA LYS A 10 14.30 2.64 -11.55
C LYS A 10 14.61 1.69 -10.39
N GLN A 11 15.29 2.16 -9.35
CA GLN A 11 15.61 1.34 -8.17
C GLN A 11 14.34 0.84 -7.48
N CYS A 12 13.36 1.72 -7.27
CA CYS A 12 12.08 1.35 -6.69
C CYS A 12 11.36 0.25 -7.47
N PHE A 13 11.27 0.40 -8.78
CA PHE A 13 10.57 -0.57 -9.62
C PHE A 13 11.34 -1.87 -9.80
N GLN A 14 12.68 -1.84 -9.76
CA GLN A 14 13.50 -3.04 -9.71
C GLN A 14 13.29 -3.80 -8.40
N THR A 15 13.26 -3.10 -7.26
CA THR A 15 12.96 -3.71 -5.96
C THR A 15 11.56 -4.33 -5.95
N LEU A 16 10.53 -3.62 -6.44
CA LEU A 16 9.18 -4.18 -6.57
C LEU A 16 9.11 -5.39 -7.51
N GLN A 17 9.91 -5.39 -8.58
CA GLN A 17 9.99 -6.52 -9.48
C GLN A 17 10.57 -7.74 -8.75
N GLY A 18 11.67 -7.58 -8.02
CA GLY A 18 12.29 -8.65 -7.24
C GLY A 18 11.35 -9.22 -6.17
N LEU A 19 10.64 -8.36 -5.41
CA LEU A 19 9.66 -8.80 -4.43
C LEU A 19 8.53 -9.65 -5.06
N PHE A 20 8.08 -9.28 -6.26
CA PHE A 20 7.06 -10.02 -6.99
C PHE A 20 7.58 -11.36 -7.54
N GLU A 21 8.79 -11.39 -8.08
CA GLU A 21 9.42 -12.62 -8.58
C GLU A 21 9.69 -13.63 -7.46
N LEU A 22 10.03 -13.13 -6.26
CA LEU A 22 10.17 -13.93 -5.05
C LEU A 22 8.82 -14.32 -4.41
N GLN A 23 7.69 -13.96 -5.03
CA GLN A 23 6.34 -14.23 -4.53
C GLN A 23 6.06 -13.67 -3.12
N LEU A 24 6.80 -12.63 -2.70
CA LEU A 24 6.61 -11.97 -1.41
C LEU A 24 5.46 -10.98 -1.44
N ILE A 25 5.05 -10.53 -2.63
CA ILE A 25 3.90 -9.67 -2.86
C ILE A 25 3.08 -10.18 -4.04
N THR A 26 1.78 -9.96 -3.99
CA THR A 26 0.84 -10.24 -5.06
C THR A 26 0.94 -9.22 -6.20
N LYS A 27 0.34 -9.54 -7.35
CA LYS A 27 0.24 -8.60 -8.48
C LYS A 27 -0.53 -7.32 -8.09
N GLU A 28 -1.56 -7.46 -7.26
CA GLU A 28 -2.37 -6.34 -6.79
C GLU A 28 -1.59 -5.41 -5.85
N GLU A 29 -0.82 -5.98 -4.93
CA GLU A 29 0.08 -5.24 -4.04
C GLU A 29 1.18 -4.54 -4.82
N LYS A 30 1.77 -5.20 -5.82
CA LYS A 30 2.75 -4.59 -6.72
C LYS A 30 2.20 -3.35 -7.44
N LEU A 31 0.98 -3.43 -7.97
CA LEU A 31 0.32 -2.30 -8.63
C LEU A 31 0.02 -1.17 -7.65
N TYR A 32 -0.48 -1.50 -6.46
CA TYR A 32 -0.73 -0.55 -5.39
C TYR A 32 0.56 0.19 -4.97
N LEU A 33 1.64 -0.54 -4.72
CA LEU A 33 2.93 0.04 -4.32
C LEU A 33 3.54 0.92 -5.42
N LYS A 34 3.41 0.55 -6.70
CA LYS A 34 3.80 1.43 -7.81
C LYS A 34 3.08 2.77 -7.74
N GLY A 35 1.77 2.75 -7.48
CA GLY A 35 0.97 3.96 -7.32
C GLY A 35 1.44 4.81 -6.14
N GLN A 36 1.84 4.20 -5.03
CA GLN A 36 2.37 4.93 -3.86
C GLN A 36 3.74 5.56 -4.15
N ILE A 37 4.63 4.85 -4.84
CA ILE A 37 5.94 5.37 -5.23
C ILE A 37 5.80 6.58 -6.15
N LEU A 38 4.86 6.55 -7.10
CA LEU A 38 4.61 7.67 -8.02
C LEU A 38 4.02 8.91 -7.34
N LYS A 39 3.49 8.78 -6.12
CA LYS A 39 2.98 9.90 -5.32
C LYS A 39 4.06 10.55 -4.44
N LEU A 40 5.24 9.94 -4.35
CA LEU A 40 6.33 10.54 -3.61
C LEU A 40 6.83 11.77 -4.37
N GLU A 41 6.75 12.93 -3.73
CA GLU A 41 7.37 14.16 -4.22
C GLU A 41 8.86 14.07 -3.89
N ILE A 42 9.66 13.68 -4.88
CA ILE A 42 11.09 13.45 -4.70
C ILE A 42 11.87 14.52 -5.44
N THR A 43 12.82 15.13 -4.73
CA THR A 43 13.73 16.11 -5.29
C THR A 43 14.96 15.44 -5.90
N ALA A 44 15.68 16.15 -6.78
CA ALA A 44 16.81 15.56 -7.51
C ALA A 44 17.97 15.12 -6.60
N ASP A 45 18.09 15.69 -5.40
CA ASP A 45 19.14 15.39 -4.41
C ASP A 45 18.77 14.28 -3.42
N ASP A 46 17.54 13.78 -3.46
CA ASP A 46 17.11 12.72 -2.55
C ASP A 46 17.69 11.37 -3.00
N SER A 47 18.85 11.02 -2.44
CA SER A 47 19.35 9.65 -2.49
C SER A 47 18.55 8.81 -1.51
N ILE A 48 17.75 7.86 -2.01
CA ILE A 48 17.00 6.97 -1.12
C ILE A 48 17.90 5.85 -0.61
N GLN A 49 17.94 5.68 0.71
CA GLN A 49 18.52 4.48 1.30
C GLN A 49 17.55 3.33 1.11
N LEU A 50 18.08 2.15 0.76
CA LEU A 50 17.28 0.94 0.54
C LEU A 50 16.41 0.58 1.76
N GLU A 51 16.90 0.91 2.96
CA GLU A 51 16.19 0.70 4.22
C GLU A 51 14.91 1.55 4.30
N ASP A 52 14.98 2.83 3.91
CA ASP A 52 13.83 3.74 3.93
C ASP A 52 12.77 3.33 2.91
N LEU A 53 13.20 2.93 1.71
CA LEU A 53 12.31 2.36 0.71
C LEU A 53 11.62 1.10 1.26
N SER A 54 12.37 0.21 1.92
CA SER A 54 11.81 -1.03 2.49
C SER A 54 10.78 -0.75 3.58
N LYS A 55 11.07 0.21 4.49
CA LYS A 55 10.13 0.66 5.53
C LYS A 55 8.87 1.27 4.92
N PHE A 56 9.02 2.11 3.90
CA PHE A 56 7.90 2.72 3.18
C PHE A 56 6.99 1.66 2.56
N LEU A 57 7.55 0.73 1.78
CA LEU A 57 6.79 -0.34 1.12
C LEU A 57 6.05 -1.19 2.15
N LEU A 58 6.72 -1.57 3.25
CA LEU A 58 6.12 -2.34 4.33
C LEU A 58 4.96 -1.59 5.01
N SER A 59 5.11 -0.28 5.23
CA SER A 59 4.05 0.56 5.79
C SER A 59 2.82 0.60 4.87
N CYS A 60 3.02 0.80 3.57
CA CYS A 60 1.94 0.78 2.58
C CYS A 60 1.21 -0.58 2.56
N LEU A 61 1.93 -1.70 2.59
CA LEU A 61 1.32 -3.03 2.64
C LEU A 61 0.49 -3.23 3.91
N LYS A 62 1.04 -2.87 5.09
CA LYS A 62 0.29 -2.94 6.35
C LYS A 62 -1.00 -2.12 6.29
N GLN A 63 -0.96 -0.92 5.72
CA GLN A 63 -2.15 -0.08 5.55
C GLN A 63 -3.18 -0.74 4.64
N LYS A 64 -2.76 -1.31 3.50
CA LYS A 64 -3.65 -2.03 2.57
C LYS A 64 -4.31 -3.24 3.24
N HIS A 65 -3.54 -4.09 3.93
CA HIS A 65 -4.09 -5.25 4.63
C HIS A 65 -5.04 -4.84 5.75
N PHE A 66 -4.70 -3.81 6.53
CA PHE A 66 -5.56 -3.33 7.59
C PHE A 66 -6.89 -2.77 7.07
N HIS A 67 -6.88 -2.06 5.93
CA HIS A 67 -8.10 -1.61 5.28
C HIS A 67 -8.93 -2.78 4.73
N ASN A 68 -8.29 -3.80 4.17
CA ASN A 68 -8.99 -4.99 3.70
C ASN A 68 -9.62 -5.77 4.86
N ILE A 69 -8.95 -5.85 6.02
CA ILE A 69 -9.52 -6.44 7.24
C ILE A 69 -10.70 -5.60 7.71
N LYS A 70 -10.57 -4.28 7.85
CA LYS A 70 -11.69 -3.42 8.27
C LYS A 70 -12.87 -3.43 7.30
N ALA A 71 -12.62 -3.48 5.99
CA ALA A 71 -13.66 -3.62 4.98
C ALA A 71 -14.36 -4.99 5.09
N SER A 72 -13.59 -6.06 5.36
CA SER A 72 -14.14 -7.39 5.64
C SER A 72 -14.94 -7.42 6.93
N THR A 73 -14.52 -6.74 8.00
CA THR A 73 -15.25 -6.69 9.27
C THR A 73 -16.50 -5.82 9.15
N LYS A 74 -16.44 -4.71 8.40
CA LYS A 74 -17.61 -3.86 8.12
C LYS A 74 -18.65 -4.60 7.27
N SER A 75 -18.20 -5.32 6.23
CA SER A 75 -19.07 -6.19 5.43
C SER A 75 -19.67 -7.36 6.21
N GLN A 76 -19.04 -7.80 7.31
CA GLN A 76 -19.59 -8.82 8.21
C GLN A 76 -20.58 -8.23 9.23
N LEU A 77 -20.39 -6.98 9.65
CA LEU A 77 -21.32 -6.26 10.52
C LEU A 77 -22.57 -5.79 9.78
N ASP A 78 -22.46 -5.44 8.49
CA ASP A 78 -23.61 -5.08 7.64
C ASP A 78 -24.55 -6.28 7.34
N MET A 79 -24.21 -7.49 7.82
CA MET A 79 -25.05 -8.70 7.79
C MET A 79 -25.75 -9.00 9.13
N ILE A 80 -25.53 -8.17 10.16
CA ILE A 80 -26.12 -8.29 11.50
C ILE A 80 -26.90 -7.01 11.80
N ASP A 81 -27.73 -6.55 10.87
CA ASP A 81 -28.62 -5.39 11.08
C ASP A 81 -30.04 -5.65 10.55
N GLU A 82 -30.46 -6.91 10.54
CA GLU A 82 -31.88 -7.28 10.54
C GLU A 82 -32.11 -8.23 11.72
N GLU A 83 -33.12 -7.89 12.53
CA GLU A 83 -33.55 -8.53 13.79
C GLU A 83 -32.88 -8.03 15.08
N THR A 84 -33.25 -6.81 15.51
CA THR A 84 -33.96 -6.73 16.80
C THR A 84 -34.88 -5.51 16.82
N ASP A 85 -36.16 -5.80 16.61
CA ASP A 85 -37.29 -4.97 16.97
C ASP A 85 -37.32 -4.72 18.49
N GLU A 86 -37.79 -3.53 18.85
CA GLU A 86 -38.43 -3.16 20.12
C GLU A 86 -37.66 -3.39 21.44
N GLU A 87 -37.18 -2.31 22.06
CA GLU A 87 -37.68 -1.93 23.39
C GLU A 87 -37.44 -0.46 23.73
N GLN A 88 -38.48 0.12 24.33
CA GLN A 88 -38.76 1.52 24.57
C GLN A 88 -37.95 2.12 25.72
N LEU A 89 -37.63 3.41 25.63
CA LEU A 89 -37.50 4.31 26.78
C LEU A 89 -38.27 5.61 26.52
#